data_AF-F2QSA3-F1
#
_entry.id   AF-F2QSA3-F1
#
_cell.length_a   1.000
_cell.length_b   1.000
_cell.length_c   1.000
_cell.angle_alpha   90.00
_cell.angle_beta   90.00
_cell.angle_gamma   90.00
#
_symmetry.space_group_name_H-M   'P 1'
#
loop_
_entity.id
_entity.type
_entity.pdbx_description
1 polymer ?
#
loop_
_entity_poly.entity_id
_entity_poly.type
_entity_poly.pdbx_seq_one_letter_code
_entity_poly.pdbx_strand_id
1 'polypeptide(L)'
;MKEKIHLQVQDVAFLQKRFLEASFKKLDLHLPNESESKRDPLKEQVRELLSEFVDDLFELNKDNLLIDDLHSSTIKEALKSIRKEKQEPFDDVLNQRLRKTYNELEEQTVKVSQLRKTYPILAKQKVKQYAMPDQLNSIIQDTVIEDGDDQDDTEDKGTVSIPDQSTNVEQFETSLLELSMLKETIGETSQKCRKLEQLIDVLGNRHKLE
;
A
#
# COMPACT_ATOMS: atom_id res chain seq x y z
N MET A 1 -49.74 -33.60 32.33
CA MET A 1 -48.51 -34.35 32.04
C MET A 1 -47.74 -33.51 31.03
N LYS A 2 -46.47 -33.15 31.30
CA LYS A 2 -45.66 -32.50 30.26
C LYS A 2 -45.20 -33.59 29.30
N GLU A 3 -45.66 -33.52 28.05
CA GLU A 3 -45.13 -34.37 26.98
C GLU A 3 -43.66 -34.01 26.78
N LYS A 4 -42.78 -34.95 27.08
CA LYS A 4 -41.35 -34.81 26.84
C LYS A 4 -41.05 -35.42 25.48
N ILE A 5 -40.36 -34.67 24.63
CA ILE A 5 -40.02 -35.15 23.28
C ILE A 5 -38.70 -35.91 23.38
N HIS A 6 -38.69 -37.16 22.96
CA HIS A 6 -37.48 -37.98 22.89
C HIS A 6 -36.77 -37.72 21.55
N LEU A 7 -35.50 -37.32 21.59
CA LEU A 7 -34.67 -37.15 20.39
C LEU A 7 -33.27 -37.76 20.58
N GLN A 8 -32.65 -38.18 19.49
CA GLN A 8 -31.23 -38.51 19.49
C GLN A 8 -30.38 -37.24 19.29
N VAL A 9 -29.11 -37.28 19.72
CA VAL A 9 -28.19 -36.13 19.56
C VAL A 9 -28.00 -35.78 18.08
N GLN A 10 -27.99 -36.78 17.19
CA GLN A 10 -27.91 -36.57 15.75
C GLN A 10 -29.13 -35.82 15.18
N ASP A 11 -30.33 -36.10 15.70
CA ASP A 11 -31.56 -35.43 15.27
C ASP A 11 -31.58 -33.96 15.70
N VAL A 12 -31.13 -33.68 16.93
CA VAL A 12 -30.98 -32.31 17.43
C VAL A 12 -29.97 -31.54 16.56
N ALA A 13 -28.83 -32.15 16.24
CA ALA A 13 -27.84 -31.55 15.36
C ALA A 13 -28.37 -31.30 13.94
N PHE A 14 -29.18 -32.24 13.41
CA PHE A 14 -29.82 -32.09 12.11
C PHE A 14 -30.85 -30.96 12.11
N LEU A 15 -31.73 -30.90 13.11
CA LEU A 15 -32.75 -29.87 13.23
C LEU A 15 -32.11 -28.49 13.36
N GLN A 16 -31.05 -28.38 14.16
CA GLN A 16 -30.29 -27.16 14.30
C GLN A 16 -29.67 -26.71 12.96
N LYS A 17 -29.04 -27.64 12.22
CA LYS A 17 -28.46 -27.34 10.91
C LYS A 17 -29.53 -26.85 9.92
N ARG A 18 -30.69 -27.52 9.90
CA ARG A 18 -31.81 -27.14 9.03
C ARG A 18 -32.37 -25.77 9.38
N PHE A 19 -32.48 -25.46 10.67
CA PHE A 19 -32.93 -24.16 11.11
C PHE A 19 -31.95 -23.05 10.71
N LEU A 20 -30.64 -23.26 10.91
CA LEU A 20 -29.61 -22.31 10.46
C LEU A 20 -29.61 -22.13 8.94
N GLU A 21 -29.73 -23.22 8.17
CA GLU A 21 -29.81 -23.18 6.72
C GLU A 21 -31.01 -22.35 6.23
N ALA A 22 -32.19 -22.54 6.84
CA ALA A 22 -33.39 -21.79 6.50
C ALA A 22 -33.24 -20.29 6.87
N SER A 23 -32.68 -20.01 8.05
CA SER A 23 -32.41 -18.65 8.52
C SER A 23 -31.40 -17.93 7.63
N PHE A 24 -30.32 -18.58 7.21
CA PHE A 24 -29.33 -18.00 6.30
C PHE A 24 -29.88 -17.81 4.89
N LYS A 25 -30.69 -18.73 4.37
CA LYS A 25 -31.40 -18.52 3.09
C LYS A 25 -32.31 -17.30 3.15
N LYS A 26 -33.02 -17.10 4.26
CA LYS A 26 -33.87 -15.92 4.46
C LYS A 26 -33.05 -14.64 4.57
N LEU A 27 -31.92 -14.69 5.28
CA LEU A 27 -30.98 -13.58 5.41
C LEU A 27 -30.37 -13.21 4.05
N ASP A 28 -29.98 -14.19 3.24
CA ASP A 28 -29.43 -13.99 1.90
C ASP A 28 -30.45 -13.48 0.89
N LEU A 29 -31.75 -13.68 1.14
CA LEU A 29 -32.82 -13.08 0.34
C LEU A 29 -33.05 -11.61 0.67
N HIS A 30 -32.91 -11.23 1.95
CA HIS A 30 -33.25 -9.88 2.43
C HIS A 30 -32.07 -8.92 2.45
N LEU A 31 -30.83 -9.43 2.55
CA LEU A 31 -29.64 -8.61 2.39
C LEU A 31 -29.08 -8.81 0.97
N PRO A 32 -28.80 -7.71 0.24
CA PRO A 32 -28.18 -7.83 -1.07
C PRO A 32 -26.86 -8.60 -0.94
N ASN A 33 -26.66 -9.60 -1.80
CA ASN A 33 -25.34 -10.19 -2.00
C ASN A 33 -24.53 -9.15 -2.77
N GLU A 34 -23.92 -8.20 -2.06
CA GLU A 34 -22.96 -7.30 -2.71
C GLU A 34 -21.86 -8.15 -3.34
N SER A 35 -21.54 -7.79 -4.58
CA SER A 35 -20.63 -8.42 -5.51
C SER A 35 -19.39 -9.01 -4.83
N GLU A 36 -18.89 -10.13 -5.37
CA GLU A 36 -17.86 -11.04 -4.85
C GLU A 36 -16.57 -10.45 -4.21
N SER A 37 -16.38 -9.14 -4.18
CA SER A 37 -15.18 -8.45 -3.71
C SER A 37 -15.27 -7.84 -2.31
N LYS A 38 -16.46 -7.71 -1.68
CA LYS A 38 -16.56 -7.25 -0.28
C LYS A 38 -17.69 -7.97 0.47
N ARG A 39 -17.32 -8.89 1.36
CA ARG A 39 -18.27 -9.40 2.36
C ARG A 39 -18.72 -8.23 3.25
N ASP A 40 -20.02 -8.03 3.34
CA ASP A 40 -20.61 -7.03 4.24
C ASP A 40 -20.37 -7.45 5.71
N PRO A 41 -19.68 -6.64 6.53
CA PRO A 41 -19.45 -6.95 7.94
C PRO A 41 -20.76 -7.04 8.73
N LEU A 42 -21.80 -6.28 8.36
CA LEU A 42 -23.09 -6.32 9.06
C LEU A 42 -23.78 -7.66 8.82
N LYS A 43 -23.74 -8.15 7.59
CA LYS A 43 -24.27 -9.47 7.22
C LYS A 43 -23.63 -10.60 8.04
N GLU A 44 -22.32 -10.54 8.25
CA GLU A 44 -21.59 -11.53 9.06
C GLU A 44 -21.98 -11.45 10.54
N GLN A 45 -22.11 -10.24 11.10
CA GLN A 45 -22.57 -10.04 12.48
C GLN A 45 -23.98 -10.61 12.71
N VAL A 46 -24.91 -10.38 11.78
CA VAL A 46 -26.26 -10.94 11.88
C VAL A 46 -26.25 -12.46 11.77
N ARG A 47 -25.37 -13.04 10.93
CA ARG A 47 -25.18 -14.49 10.85
C ARG A 47 -24.67 -15.08 12.16
N GLU A 48 -23.72 -14.42 12.82
CA GLU A 48 -23.19 -14.82 14.12
C GLU A 48 -24.27 -14.74 15.20
N LEU A 49 -25.01 -13.62 15.28
CA LEU A 49 -26.10 -13.44 16.23
C LEU A 49 -27.21 -14.49 16.06
N LEU A 50 -27.57 -14.82 14.82
CA LEU A 50 -28.53 -15.90 14.55
C LEU A 50 -28.00 -17.26 14.99
N SER A 51 -26.70 -17.53 14.80
CA SER A 51 -26.10 -18.77 15.27
C SER A 51 -26.17 -18.89 16.79
N GLU A 52 -25.82 -17.82 17.51
CA GLU A 52 -25.90 -17.77 18.97
C GLU A 52 -27.33 -17.91 19.48
N PHE A 53 -28.28 -17.20 18.86
CA PHE A 53 -29.69 -17.30 19.20
C PHE A 53 -30.24 -18.72 19.04
N VAL A 54 -29.84 -19.42 17.98
CA VAL A 54 -30.25 -20.81 17.78
C VAL A 54 -29.62 -21.72 18.83
N ASP A 55 -28.34 -21.54 19.14
CA ASP A 55 -27.67 -22.28 20.22
C ASP A 55 -28.37 -22.04 21.58
N ASP A 56 -28.84 -20.83 21.85
CA ASP A 56 -29.60 -20.46 23.06
C ASP A 56 -31.01 -21.05 23.08
N LEU A 57 -31.71 -21.07 21.95
CA LEU A 57 -33.04 -21.70 21.84
C LEU A 57 -32.99 -23.19 22.21
N PHE A 58 -32.00 -23.91 21.69
CA PHE A 58 -31.86 -25.33 22.00
C PHE A 58 -31.47 -25.55 23.47
N GLU A 59 -30.64 -24.68 24.05
CA GLU A 59 -30.29 -24.75 25.47
C GLU A 59 -31.48 -24.41 26.38
N LEU A 60 -32.31 -23.42 26.03
CA LEU A 60 -33.53 -23.08 26.76
C LEU A 60 -34.56 -24.21 26.72
N ASN A 61 -34.64 -24.91 25.60
CA ASN A 61 -35.58 -26.01 25.42
C ASN A 61 -35.08 -27.35 25.97
N LYS A 62 -33.89 -27.41 26.60
CA LYS A 62 -33.33 -28.66 27.12
C LYS A 62 -34.25 -29.40 28.09
N ASP A 63 -34.99 -28.66 28.93
CA ASP A 63 -35.84 -29.27 29.96
C ASP A 63 -37.09 -29.96 29.36
N ASN A 64 -37.43 -29.61 28.11
CA ASN A 64 -38.55 -30.18 27.36
C ASN A 64 -38.12 -31.30 26.40
N LEU A 65 -36.81 -31.47 26.18
CA LEU A 65 -36.23 -32.46 25.26
C LEU A 65 -35.50 -33.54 26.08
N LEU A 66 -35.95 -34.78 25.99
CA LEU A 66 -35.21 -35.92 26.52
C LEU A 66 -34.27 -36.40 25.42
N ILE A 67 -32.98 -36.12 25.60
CA ILE A 67 -31.94 -36.55 24.67
C ILE A 67 -31.33 -37.84 25.19
N ASP A 68 -31.58 -38.97 24.52
CA ASP A 68 -31.24 -40.32 25.01
C ASP A 68 -29.73 -40.58 25.13
N ASP A 69 -28.88 -39.77 24.48
CA ASP A 69 -27.42 -39.98 24.39
C ASP A 69 -26.62 -38.77 24.93
N LEU A 70 -27.18 -38.03 25.88
CA LEU A 70 -26.52 -36.85 26.44
C LEU A 70 -25.52 -37.25 27.55
N HIS A 71 -24.30 -37.59 27.16
CA HIS A 71 -23.17 -37.77 28.09
C HIS A 71 -22.59 -36.45 28.64
N SER A 72 -22.98 -35.29 28.09
CA SER A 72 -22.52 -33.96 28.50
C SER A 72 -23.59 -33.16 29.25
N SER A 73 -23.21 -32.24 30.14
CA SER A 73 -24.16 -31.45 30.94
C SER A 73 -24.96 -30.42 30.13
N THR A 74 -24.55 -30.12 28.89
CA THR A 74 -25.06 -29.02 28.07
C THR A 74 -25.20 -29.46 26.61
N ILE A 75 -26.31 -29.08 25.96
CA ILE A 75 -26.57 -29.41 24.56
C ILE A 75 -25.52 -28.77 23.65
N LYS A 76 -25.06 -27.57 24.01
CA LYS A 76 -23.96 -26.87 23.32
C LYS A 76 -22.66 -27.68 23.26
N GLU A 77 -22.33 -28.46 24.28
CA GLU A 77 -21.11 -29.27 24.30
C GLU A 77 -21.22 -30.52 23.40
N ALA A 78 -22.37 -31.21 23.47
CA ALA A 78 -22.68 -32.32 22.57
C ALA A 78 -22.73 -31.90 21.10
N LEU A 79 -23.22 -30.69 20.81
CA LEU A 79 -23.21 -30.14 19.45
C LEU A 79 -21.80 -29.69 19.03
N LYS A 80 -20.99 -29.17 19.96
CA LYS A 80 -19.59 -28.82 19.68
C LYS A 80 -18.74 -30.03 19.35
N SER A 81 -18.91 -31.18 20.00
CA SER A 81 -18.19 -32.41 19.63
C SER A 81 -18.55 -32.86 18.22
N ILE A 82 -19.84 -32.85 17.84
CA ILE A 82 -20.29 -33.17 16.47
C ILE A 82 -19.78 -32.13 15.45
N ARG A 83 -19.72 -30.85 15.81
CA ARG A 83 -19.13 -29.81 14.95
C ARG A 83 -17.62 -29.98 14.80
N LYS A 84 -16.91 -30.38 15.86
CA LYS A 84 -15.46 -30.66 15.82
C LYS A 84 -15.13 -31.80 14.86
N GLU A 85 -15.97 -32.83 14.76
CA GLU A 85 -15.79 -33.89 13.75
C GLU A 85 -15.88 -33.36 12.31
N LYS A 86 -16.56 -32.23 12.09
CA LYS A 86 -16.76 -31.61 10.77
C LYS A 86 -15.87 -30.38 10.53
N GLN A 87 -15.13 -29.93 11.53
CA GLN A 87 -14.26 -28.77 11.42
C GLN A 87 -12.97 -29.20 10.72
N GLU A 88 -12.56 -28.44 9.70
CA GLU A 88 -11.30 -28.70 8.99
C GLU A 88 -10.13 -28.65 9.99
N PRO A 89 -9.14 -29.57 9.87
CA PRO A 89 -7.94 -29.51 10.68
C PRO A 89 -7.24 -28.17 10.53
N PHE A 90 -6.53 -27.78 11.58
CA PHE A 90 -5.75 -26.54 11.58
C PHE A 90 -4.68 -26.59 10.48
N ASP A 91 -4.72 -25.64 9.54
CA ASP A 91 -3.74 -25.56 8.47
C ASP A 91 -2.45 -24.90 8.96
N ASP A 92 -1.46 -25.74 9.27
CA ASP A 92 -0.13 -25.32 9.69
C ASP A 92 0.59 -24.48 8.63
N VAL A 93 0.35 -24.74 7.34
CA VAL A 93 1.00 -24.02 6.22
C VAL A 93 0.47 -22.59 6.15
N LEU A 94 -0.85 -22.42 6.24
CA LEU A 94 -1.46 -21.09 6.28
C LEU A 94 -1.02 -20.30 7.50
N ASN A 95 -0.95 -20.95 8.67
CA ASN A 95 -0.46 -20.30 9.89
C ASN A 95 1.01 -19.89 9.78
N GLN A 96 1.87 -20.73 9.20
CA GLN A 96 3.26 -20.36 8.92
C GLN A 96 3.35 -19.17 7.97
N ARG A 97 2.51 -19.12 6.93
CA ARG A 97 2.44 -17.97 6.02
C ARG A 97 2.00 -16.71 6.76
N LEU A 98 0.97 -16.80 7.59
CA LEU A 98 0.49 -15.69 8.42
C LEU A 98 1.61 -15.15 9.31
N ARG A 99 2.34 -16.03 10.01
CA ARG A 99 3.50 -15.67 10.84
C ARG A 99 4.60 -14.98 10.03
N LYS A 100 4.92 -15.49 8.83
CA LYS A 100 5.91 -14.86 7.94
C LYS A 100 5.49 -13.44 7.56
N THR A 101 4.24 -13.24 7.17
CA THR A 101 3.71 -11.92 6.81
C THR A 101 3.74 -10.96 8.00
N TYR A 102 3.40 -11.41 9.21
CA TYR A 102 3.50 -10.60 10.42
C TYR A 102 4.95 -10.20 10.71
N ASN A 103 5.90 -11.13 10.60
CA ASN A 103 7.31 -10.83 10.80
C ASN A 103 7.84 -9.83 9.76
N GLU A 104 7.44 -9.97 8.49
CA GLU A 104 7.80 -9.03 7.43
C GLU A 104 7.24 -7.62 7.72
N LEU A 105 5.99 -7.54 8.17
CA LEU A 105 5.36 -6.28 8.57
C LEU A 105 6.14 -5.62 9.72
N GLU A 106 6.52 -6.39 10.74
CA GLU A 106 7.33 -5.90 11.86
C GLU A 106 8.69 -5.40 11.40
N GLU A 107 9.39 -6.16 10.55
CA GLU A 107 10.69 -5.76 10.01
C GLU A 107 10.60 -4.45 9.22
N GLN A 108 9.59 -4.32 8.36
CA GLN A 108 9.38 -3.09 7.58
C GLN A 108 9.00 -1.91 8.48
N THR A 109 8.20 -2.15 9.52
CA THR A 109 7.83 -1.11 10.50
C THR A 109 9.05 -0.59 11.24
N VAL A 110 9.96 -1.49 11.65
CA VAL A 110 11.24 -1.13 12.26
C VAL A 110 12.12 -0.37 11.27
N LYS A 111 12.27 -0.83 10.02
CA LYS A 111 13.03 -0.15 8.97
C LYS A 111 12.52 1.27 8.72
N VAL A 112 11.22 1.45 8.56
CA VAL A 112 10.62 2.78 8.34
C VAL A 112 10.84 3.68 9.55
N SER A 113 10.72 3.15 10.76
CA SER A 113 10.99 3.90 11.99
C SER A 113 12.46 4.33 12.10
N GLN A 114 13.39 3.44 11.76
CA GLN A 114 14.81 3.75 11.70
C GLN A 114 15.13 4.78 10.61
N LEU A 115 14.54 4.66 9.42
CA LEU A 115 14.69 5.62 8.34
C LEU A 115 14.19 7.01 8.75
N ARG A 116 12.99 7.10 9.35
CA ARG A 116 12.44 8.37 9.86
C ARG A 116 13.36 9.03 10.88
N LYS A 117 14.04 8.25 11.72
CA LYS A 117 14.97 8.77 12.73
C LYS A 117 16.32 9.19 12.16
N THR A 118 16.91 8.34 11.31
CA THR A 118 18.31 8.48 10.87
C THR A 118 18.45 9.32 9.61
N TYR A 119 17.50 9.23 8.69
CA TYR A 119 17.60 9.85 7.38
C TYR A 119 17.67 11.38 7.43
N PRO A 120 16.85 12.11 8.23
CA PRO A 120 16.97 13.57 8.34
C PRO A 120 18.31 14.02 8.91
N ILE A 121 18.86 13.26 9.86
CA ILE A 121 20.15 13.55 10.51
C ILE A 121 21.28 13.38 9.50
N LEU A 122 21.29 12.26 8.78
CA LEU A 122 22.29 11.97 7.75
C LEU A 122 22.20 12.95 6.57
N ALA A 123 20.99 13.30 6.13
CA ALA A 123 20.78 14.30 5.08
C ALA A 123 21.35 15.66 5.51
N LYS A 124 21.03 16.12 6.73
CA LYS A 124 21.59 17.36 7.28
C LYS A 124 23.11 17.33 7.37
N GLN A 125 23.69 16.20 7.81
CA GLN A 125 25.14 16.05 7.89
C GLN A 125 25.80 16.10 6.51
N LYS A 126 25.24 15.41 5.51
CA LYS A 126 25.74 15.46 4.13
C LYS A 126 25.63 16.85 3.53
N VAL A 127 24.50 17.53 3.71
CA VAL A 127 24.34 18.92 3.25
C VAL A 127 25.38 19.83 3.89
N LYS A 128 25.64 19.70 5.20
CA LYS A 128 26.71 20.44 5.89
C LYS A 128 28.11 20.12 5.35
N GLN A 129 28.37 18.87 4.97
CA GLN A 129 29.64 18.46 4.38
C GLN A 129 29.84 19.01 2.97
N TYR A 130 28.78 19.16 2.18
CA TYR A 130 28.88 19.76 0.84
C TYR A 130 28.86 21.29 0.88
N ALA A 131 28.13 21.87 1.81
CA ALA A 131 28.14 23.30 2.10
C ALA A 131 29.37 23.68 2.95
N MET A 132 30.55 23.14 2.61
CA MET A 132 31.81 23.49 3.30
C MET A 132 31.91 25.02 3.38
N PRO A 133 31.88 25.59 4.59
CA PRO A 133 31.95 27.03 4.74
C PRO A 133 33.29 27.56 4.25
N ASP A 134 34.34 26.76 4.18
CA ASP A 134 35.67 27.26 3.79
C ASP A 134 35.76 27.65 2.30
N GLN A 135 35.09 26.94 1.41
CA GLN A 135 35.02 27.31 -0.02
C GLN A 135 33.99 28.41 -0.26
N LEU A 136 32.86 28.37 0.45
CA LEU A 136 31.84 29.41 0.33
C LEU A 136 32.35 30.73 0.94
N ASN A 137 33.03 30.69 2.08
CA ASN A 137 33.59 31.86 2.76
C ASN A 137 34.80 32.42 2.02
N SER A 138 35.61 31.62 1.32
CA SER A 138 36.66 32.16 0.46
C SER A 138 36.04 32.90 -0.73
N ILE A 139 35.03 32.32 -1.38
CA ILE A 139 34.30 32.99 -2.47
C ILE A 139 33.61 34.26 -1.97
N ILE A 140 32.97 34.20 -0.79
CA ILE A 140 32.33 35.37 -0.17
C ILE A 140 33.36 36.43 0.21
N GLN A 141 34.51 36.07 0.78
CA GLN A 141 35.58 37.02 1.09
C GLN A 141 36.16 37.64 -0.17
N ASP A 142 36.36 36.87 -1.23
CA ASP A 142 36.84 37.39 -2.52
C ASP A 142 35.82 38.36 -3.14
N THR A 143 34.51 38.12 -3.00
CA THR A 143 33.46 39.05 -3.48
C THR A 143 33.23 40.26 -2.57
N VAL A 144 33.33 40.12 -1.25
CA VAL A 144 33.09 41.22 -0.29
C VAL A 144 34.26 42.21 -0.25
N ILE A 145 35.46 41.81 -0.67
CA ILE A 145 36.60 42.72 -0.82
C ILE A 145 36.44 43.62 -2.07
N GLU A 146 35.66 43.20 -3.09
CA GLU A 146 35.39 44.04 -4.28
C GLU A 146 34.25 45.07 -4.07
N ASP A 147 33.30 44.81 -3.17
CA ASP A 147 32.13 45.70 -2.91
C ASP A 147 32.27 46.56 -1.63
N GLY A 148 33.47 46.67 -1.07
CA GLY A 148 33.74 47.29 0.23
C GLY A 148 33.94 48.80 0.26
N ASP A 149 33.16 49.58 -0.50
CA ASP A 149 33.09 51.04 -0.35
C ASP A 149 31.64 51.53 -0.52
N ASP A 150 30.81 51.29 0.49
CA ASP A 150 29.66 52.17 0.80
C ASP A 150 29.11 51.81 2.20
N GLN A 151 29.46 52.66 3.18
CA GLN A 151 28.74 52.77 4.45
C GLN A 151 27.52 53.67 4.24
N ASP A 152 26.30 53.19 4.50
CA ASP A 152 25.34 54.00 5.26
C ASP A 152 24.29 53.13 5.97
N ASP A 153 24.03 53.51 7.21
CA ASP A 153 23.10 52.91 8.17
C ASP A 153 21.66 53.30 7.84
N THR A 154 20.72 52.36 7.65
CA THR A 154 19.35 52.49 8.22
C THR A 154 18.52 51.22 8.13
N GLU A 155 17.86 50.90 9.25
CA GLU A 155 16.84 49.86 9.38
C GLU A 155 15.53 50.22 8.64
N ASP A 156 14.83 49.19 8.16
CA ASP A 156 13.37 49.05 8.03
C ASP A 156 12.80 48.77 6.61
N LYS A 157 11.96 47.72 6.59
CA LYS A 157 11.02 47.21 5.57
C LYS A 157 11.55 46.40 4.39
N GLY A 158 11.33 45.09 4.52
CA GLY A 158 11.43 44.10 3.46
C GLY A 158 10.65 44.49 2.20
N THR A 159 11.40 44.92 1.20
CA THR A 159 11.03 44.84 -0.20
C THR A 159 11.62 43.53 -0.73
N VAL A 160 10.76 42.69 -1.31
CA VAL A 160 11.21 41.52 -2.06
C VAL A 160 12.11 42.04 -3.19
N SER A 161 13.40 41.74 -3.11
CA SER A 161 14.36 42.03 -4.17
C SER A 161 13.89 41.27 -5.42
N ILE A 162 13.32 42.00 -6.38
CA ILE A 162 13.04 41.48 -7.70
C ILE A 162 14.42 41.20 -8.32
N PRO A 163 14.75 39.95 -8.68
CA PRO A 163 16.03 39.67 -9.33
C PRO A 163 16.15 40.53 -10.58
N ASP A 164 17.29 41.19 -10.73
CA ASP A 164 17.57 42.15 -11.81
C ASP A 164 17.11 41.60 -13.16
N GLN A 165 16.11 42.23 -13.78
CA GLN A 165 15.53 41.78 -15.05
C GLN A 165 16.58 41.69 -16.16
N SER A 166 17.65 42.49 -16.08
CA SER A 166 18.80 42.46 -16.99
C SER A 166 19.45 41.08 -17.06
N THR A 167 19.71 40.45 -15.91
CA THR A 167 20.35 39.12 -15.86
C THR A 167 19.50 38.02 -16.51
N ASN A 168 18.18 38.08 -16.32
CA ASN A 168 17.24 37.14 -16.95
C ASN A 168 17.15 37.35 -18.47
N VAL A 169 17.23 38.60 -18.93
CA VAL A 169 17.22 38.92 -20.36
C VAL A 169 18.52 38.45 -21.02
N GLU A 170 19.67 38.65 -20.40
CA GLU A 170 20.96 38.16 -20.91
C GLU A 170 21.02 36.62 -20.97
N GLN A 171 20.49 35.93 -19.96
CA GLN A 171 20.36 34.46 -19.98
C GLN A 171 19.41 33.97 -21.07
N PHE A 172 18.34 34.72 -21.34
CA PHE A 172 17.42 34.40 -22.43
C PHE A 172 18.07 34.62 -23.80
N GLU A 173 18.79 35.72 -23.99
CA GLU A 173 19.52 36.02 -25.23
C GLU A 173 20.62 34.99 -25.54
N THR A 174 21.39 34.59 -24.54
CA THR A 174 22.40 33.53 -24.68
C THR A 174 21.76 32.19 -25.06
N SER A 175 20.64 31.83 -24.45
CA SER A 175 19.91 30.59 -24.81
C SER A 175 19.36 30.61 -26.25
N LEU A 176 18.93 31.77 -26.76
CA LEU A 176 18.49 31.93 -28.14
C LEU A 176 19.65 31.80 -29.13
N LEU A 177 20.82 32.35 -28.79
CA LEU A 177 22.04 32.19 -29.58
C LEU A 177 22.46 30.71 -29.62
N GLU A 178 22.49 30.03 -28.49
CA GLU A 178 22.81 28.59 -28.44
C GLU A 178 21.85 27.76 -29.29
N LEU A 179 20.55 28.05 -29.24
CA LEU A 179 19.54 27.36 -30.05
C LEU A 179 19.73 27.62 -31.55
N SER A 180 20.15 28.83 -31.92
CA SER A 180 20.50 29.14 -33.31
C SER A 180 21.72 28.36 -33.80
N MET A 181 22.77 28.26 -32.98
CA MET A 181 23.96 27.46 -33.29
C MET A 181 23.62 25.96 -33.38
N LEU A 182 22.73 25.47 -32.50
CA LEU A 182 22.26 24.09 -32.56
C LEU A 182 21.48 23.81 -33.86
N LYS A 183 20.70 24.77 -34.35
CA LYS A 183 19.99 24.65 -35.64
C LYS A 183 20.94 24.57 -36.83
N GLU A 184 22.07 25.26 -36.79
CA GLU A 184 23.09 25.15 -37.85
C GLU A 184 23.81 23.79 -37.79
N THR A 185 24.24 23.39 -36.59
CA THR A 185 24.94 22.12 -36.38
C THR A 185 24.05 20.89 -36.63
N ILE A 186 22.75 20.96 -36.39
CA ILE A 186 21.83 19.85 -36.74
C ILE A 186 21.68 19.69 -38.26
N GLY A 187 21.78 20.78 -39.02
CA GLY A 187 21.83 20.76 -40.47
C GLY A 187 23.09 20.05 -40.98
N GLU A 188 24.25 20.42 -40.44
CA GLU A 188 25.52 19.78 -40.80
C GLU A 188 25.59 18.30 -40.42
N THR A 189 25.12 17.94 -39.22
CA THR A 189 25.11 16.55 -38.77
C THR A 189 24.14 15.70 -39.61
N SER A 190 22.98 16.24 -39.99
CA SER A 190 22.07 15.58 -40.94
C SER A 190 22.71 15.33 -42.30
N GLN A 191 23.46 16.31 -42.83
CA GLN A 191 24.22 16.13 -44.08
C GLN A 191 25.33 15.07 -43.94
N LYS A 192 26.04 15.04 -42.80
CA LYS A 192 27.06 14.00 -42.52
C LYS A 192 26.41 12.61 -42.43
N CYS A 193 25.27 12.48 -41.76
CA CYS A 193 24.51 11.22 -41.69
C CYS A 193 24.07 10.75 -43.08
N ARG A 194 23.55 11.64 -43.93
CA ARG A 194 23.20 11.29 -45.33
C ARG A 194 24.40 10.85 -46.15
N LYS A 195 25.57 11.50 -45.99
CA LYS A 195 26.81 11.06 -46.65
C LYS A 195 27.26 9.69 -46.16
N LEU A 196 27.16 9.42 -44.86
CA LEU A 196 27.46 8.09 -44.30
C LEU A 196 26.50 7.03 -44.82
N GLU A 197 25.21 7.34 -44.92
CA GLU A 197 24.19 6.44 -45.48
C GLU A 197 24.49 6.13 -46.96
N GLN A 198 24.84 7.14 -47.76
CA GLN A 198 25.29 6.95 -49.14
C GLN A 198 26.57 6.10 -49.23
N LEU A 199 27.52 6.29 -48.31
CA LEU A 199 28.74 5.46 -48.27
C LEU A 199 28.42 4.02 -47.87
N ILE A 200 27.50 3.80 -46.93
CA ILE A 200 27.02 2.47 -46.53
C ILE A 200 26.33 1.79 -47.72
N ASP A 201 25.48 2.51 -48.47
CA ASP A 201 24.84 1.97 -49.67
C ASP A 201 25.86 1.61 -50.76
N VAL A 202 26.87 2.46 -50.99
CA VAL A 202 27.94 2.17 -51.96
C VAL A 202 28.80 0.99 -51.52
N LEU A 203 29.16 0.88 -50.24
CA LEU A 203 29.91 -0.25 -49.69
C LEU A 203 29.06 -1.53 -49.72
N GLY A 204 27.78 -1.44 -49.37
CA GLY A 204 26.82 -2.55 -49.41
C GLY A 204 26.54 -3.05 -50.83
N ASN A 205 26.55 -2.16 -51.83
CA ASN A 205 26.42 -2.54 -53.23
C ASN A 205 27.72 -3.10 -53.81
N ARG A 206 28.90 -2.62 -53.38
CA ARG A 206 30.20 -3.23 -53.73
C ARG A 206 30.35 -4.64 -53.17
N HIS A 207 29.87 -4.89 -51.96
CA HIS A 207 29.96 -6.21 -51.32
C HIS A 207 29.01 -7.27 -51.93
N LYS A 208 28.07 -6.86 -52.81
CA LYS A 208 27.17 -7.75 -53.57
C LYS A 208 27.70 -8.10 -54.97
N LEU A 209 28.84 -7.53 -55.38
CA LEU A 209 29.42 -7.68 -56.72
C LEU A 209 30.77 -8.45 -56.72
N GLU A 210 31.21 -8.93 -55.56
CA GLU A 210 32.19 -10.02 -55.40
C GLU A 210 31.48 -11.29 -54.95
#